data_AF-A0AAF0EHU2-F1
#
_entry.id   AF-A0AAF0EHU2-F1
#
_cell.length_a   1.000
_cell.length_b   1.000
_cell.length_c   1.000
_cell.angle_alpha   90.00
_cell.angle_beta   90.00
_cell.angle_gamma   90.00
#
_symmetry.space_group_name_H-M   'P 1'
#
loop_
_entity.id
_entity.type
_entity.pdbx_description
1 polymer ?
#
loop_
_entity_poly.entity_id
_entity_poly.type
_entity_poly.pdbx_seq_one_letter_code
_entity_poly.pdbx_strand_id
1 'polypeptide(L)'
;MAAPRVTRRRANVRPWAFLQETEAATATACGPGTRAHRPNYHRPLLLDTPASAQRLLAWFDATQHDRDMPWRQPWMDPDLPPPKRLAKMEEEPARSLSTRDLLQRRAYQVWISEIMLQQTRVETVRSYWRAWMEKWPTIEALARASVDDVLAAWRGLGYYGRARRIHEAARKVLHEHDGCLPEHADVLVRDIPGIGPYTAGAISSIVFGHAVPILDGNVARVLSRQVGLYADPRAKSTTDLQWELARLLVEAVAPTRPSDVPGRWNQGLMELGSTLCTPIRPSCDVCPIQATCRAYAEGVRYETSSSTTAPDSQTSCADMEDLCLQCEPLPDPADTDGGTVSSPRPGPKKLTQRTLQGTVVPEATGRRTVPLRIRYAQLFPMRVAKQAPRCEVRRVCIVRHSGTGKTHQYLLLQRPDEGLLASLWEFPTEVLQDDADDPAAMERSARAFVETLPAPDGEAALQANAAHYLGTVRHEFSHLHWRMHVVLVDATTGASRPAQRADGPSRQWLDGPGVEAASMGTGLRRCWAIYATGT
;
A
#
# COMPACT_ATOMS: atom_id res chain seq x y z
N MET A 1 -13.65 40.59 50.22
CA MET A 1 -14.03 39.18 50.01
C MET A 1 -14.49 39.01 48.58
N ALA A 2 -13.62 38.53 47.69
CA ALA A 2 -13.97 38.24 46.31
C ALA A 2 -14.50 36.80 46.21
N ALA A 3 -15.68 36.63 45.61
CA ALA A 3 -16.29 35.32 45.38
C ALA A 3 -15.42 34.48 44.43
N PRO A 4 -15.27 33.16 44.65
CA PRO A 4 -14.44 32.34 43.80
C PRO A 4 -15.13 32.09 42.46
N ARG A 5 -14.40 32.35 41.36
CA ARG A 5 -14.79 31.94 40.01
C ARG A 5 -14.88 30.42 39.97
N VAL A 6 -16.09 29.89 39.83
CA VAL A 6 -16.34 28.48 39.51
C VAL A 6 -15.82 28.22 38.10
N THR A 7 -14.62 27.66 37.99
CA THR A 7 -14.17 27.02 36.76
C THR A 7 -15.00 25.76 36.56
N ARG A 8 -16.02 25.85 35.69
CA ARG A 8 -16.68 24.66 35.14
C ARG A 8 -15.60 23.84 34.41
N ARG A 9 -15.10 22.78 35.04
CA ARG A 9 -14.40 21.70 34.34
C ARG A 9 -15.30 21.27 33.18
N ARG A 10 -14.84 21.46 31.93
CA ARG A 10 -15.50 20.85 30.76
C ARG A 10 -15.56 19.35 31.04
N ALA A 11 -16.78 18.81 31.11
CA ALA A 11 -17.00 17.39 31.22
C ALA A 11 -16.25 16.67 30.08
N ASN A 12 -15.73 15.48 30.35
CA ASN A 12 -15.13 14.58 29.36
C ASN A 12 -16.17 14.25 28.27
N VAL A 13 -16.32 15.10 27.27
CA VAL A 13 -17.09 14.78 26.07
C VAL A 13 -16.25 13.76 25.30
N ARG A 14 -16.78 12.55 25.13
CA ARG A 14 -16.14 11.53 24.31
C ARG A 14 -15.90 12.12 22.92
N PRO A 15 -14.68 12.01 22.34
CA PRO A 15 -14.46 12.36 20.95
C PRO A 15 -15.54 11.72 20.07
N TRP A 16 -16.11 12.49 19.13
CA TRP A 16 -17.08 12.01 18.14
C TRP A 16 -18.44 11.53 18.71
N ALA A 17 -18.81 11.91 19.93
CA ALA A 17 -20.12 11.57 20.53
C ALA A 17 -21.33 11.93 19.63
N PHE A 18 -21.19 12.97 18.80
CA PHE A 18 -22.20 13.37 17.83
C PHE A 18 -22.58 12.27 16.82
N LEU A 19 -21.72 11.26 16.60
CA LEU A 19 -22.04 10.14 15.73
C LEU A 19 -23.15 9.26 16.31
N GLN A 20 -23.45 9.36 17.61
CA GLN A 20 -24.52 8.62 18.28
C GLN A 20 -25.87 9.35 18.21
N GLU A 21 -25.88 10.62 17.80
CA GLU A 21 -27.10 11.42 17.69
C GLU A 21 -27.92 11.00 16.46
N THR A 22 -29.11 10.44 16.69
CA THR A 22 -29.97 9.90 15.62
C THR A 22 -30.72 10.98 14.83
N GLU A 23 -30.77 12.23 15.32
CA GLU A 23 -31.41 13.35 14.62
C GLU A 23 -30.79 13.64 13.24
N ALA A 24 -29.53 13.23 13.02
CA ALA A 24 -28.86 13.33 11.74
C ALA A 24 -29.39 12.40 10.64
N ALA A 25 -30.19 11.38 10.99
CA ALA A 25 -30.81 10.47 10.02
C ALA A 25 -31.89 11.18 9.17
N THR A 26 -32.48 12.25 9.70
CA THR A 26 -33.50 13.07 9.01
C THR A 26 -32.93 14.29 8.29
N ALA A 27 -31.62 14.51 8.37
CA ALA A 27 -30.99 15.68 7.76
C ALA A 27 -30.93 15.54 6.22
N THR A 28 -31.64 16.42 5.52
CA THR A 28 -31.60 16.53 4.06
C THR A 28 -30.17 16.84 3.59
N ALA A 29 -29.73 16.25 2.47
CA ALA A 29 -28.36 16.43 1.96
C ALA A 29 -27.98 17.91 1.82
N CYS A 30 -26.78 18.33 2.21
CA CYS A 30 -26.42 19.75 2.16
C CYS A 30 -26.55 20.37 0.75
N GLY A 31 -27.06 21.61 0.68
CA GLY A 31 -27.17 22.37 -0.56
C GLY A 31 -25.85 23.05 -0.99
N PRO A 32 -25.72 23.47 -2.26
CA PRO A 32 -24.56 24.22 -2.74
C PRO A 32 -24.45 25.62 -2.09
N GLY A 33 -23.23 26.16 -1.94
CA GLY A 33 -22.99 27.56 -1.55
C GLY A 33 -22.07 27.74 -0.33
N THR A 34 -22.24 26.92 0.72
CA THR A 34 -21.32 26.89 1.88
C THR A 34 -21.23 25.52 2.55
N ARG A 35 -22.11 24.57 2.20
CA ARG A 35 -22.22 23.25 2.84
C ARG A 35 -22.20 23.37 4.38
N ALA A 36 -22.88 24.36 4.96
CA ALA A 36 -22.95 24.51 6.41
C ALA A 36 -23.81 23.39 7.02
N HIS A 37 -23.24 22.63 7.96
CA HIS A 37 -23.90 21.51 8.64
C HIS A 37 -23.34 21.32 10.04
N ARG A 38 -24.12 20.68 10.92
CA ARG A 38 -23.67 20.24 12.24
C ARG A 38 -22.78 19.00 12.13
N PRO A 39 -21.85 18.75 13.07
CA PRO A 39 -20.99 17.55 13.07
C PRO A 39 -21.76 16.24 12.95
N ASN A 40 -22.95 16.14 13.55
CA ASN A 40 -23.79 14.94 13.50
C ASN A 40 -24.24 14.55 12.08
N TYR A 41 -24.20 15.47 11.10
CA TYR A 41 -24.40 15.15 9.68
C TYR A 41 -23.47 14.02 9.19
N HIS A 42 -22.29 13.86 9.79
CA HIS A 42 -21.37 12.77 9.43
C HIS A 42 -21.74 11.41 10.05
N ARG A 43 -22.86 11.29 10.78
CA ARG A 43 -23.40 9.99 11.18
C ARG A 43 -23.70 9.15 9.93
N PRO A 44 -23.16 7.92 9.83
CA PRO A 44 -23.45 7.03 8.71
C PRO A 44 -24.93 6.64 8.68
N LEU A 45 -25.61 6.96 7.58
CA LEU A 45 -26.99 6.51 7.34
C LEU A 45 -27.10 4.98 7.22
N LEU A 46 -25.98 4.29 6.98
CA LEU A 46 -25.88 2.83 7.00
C LEU A 46 -26.24 2.23 8.37
N LEU A 47 -25.97 2.94 9.47
CA LEU A 47 -26.34 2.48 10.82
C LEU A 47 -27.87 2.41 11.01
N ASP A 48 -28.58 3.30 10.33
CA ASP A 48 -30.04 3.43 10.44
C ASP A 48 -30.78 2.69 9.31
N THR A 49 -30.04 2.08 8.37
CA THR A 49 -30.62 1.38 7.20
C THR A 49 -30.07 -0.06 7.06
N PRO A 50 -30.54 -1.02 7.86
CA PRO A 50 -30.06 -2.41 7.84
C PRO A 50 -30.15 -3.06 6.45
N ALA A 51 -31.18 -2.73 5.66
CA ALA A 51 -31.34 -3.23 4.30
C ALA A 51 -30.17 -2.81 3.38
N SER A 52 -29.59 -1.62 3.57
CA SER A 52 -28.42 -1.17 2.80
C SER A 52 -27.16 -1.95 3.19
N ALA A 53 -26.97 -2.22 4.48
CA ALA A 53 -25.86 -3.04 4.94
C ALA A 53 -25.96 -4.48 4.40
N GLN A 54 -27.16 -5.07 4.42
CA GLN A 54 -27.42 -6.38 3.83
C GLN A 54 -27.17 -6.41 2.32
N ARG A 55 -27.51 -5.35 1.57
CA ARG A 55 -27.19 -5.25 0.14
C ARG A 55 -25.68 -5.24 -0.12
N LEU A 56 -24.88 -4.61 0.74
CA LEU A 56 -23.41 -4.68 0.59
C LEU A 56 -22.90 -6.10 0.78
N LEU A 57 -23.37 -6.80 1.81
CA LEU A 57 -22.99 -8.19 2.07
C LEU A 57 -23.41 -9.12 0.92
N ALA A 58 -24.67 -9.02 0.46
CA ALA A 58 -25.17 -9.82 -0.65
C ALA A 58 -24.43 -9.54 -1.97
N TRP A 59 -24.11 -8.28 -2.25
CA TRP A 59 -23.29 -7.90 -3.40
C TRP A 59 -21.87 -8.48 -3.28
N PHE A 60 -21.26 -8.41 -2.10
CA PHE A 60 -19.93 -8.98 -1.89
C PHE A 60 -19.95 -10.49 -2.07
N ASP A 61 -20.96 -11.19 -1.54
CA ASP A 61 -21.08 -12.64 -1.71
C ASP A 61 -21.13 -13.05 -3.18
N ALA A 62 -21.84 -12.28 -4.00
CA ALA A 62 -21.99 -12.54 -5.43
C ALA A 62 -20.72 -12.24 -6.25
N THR A 63 -19.81 -11.39 -5.74
CA THR A 63 -18.68 -10.86 -6.53
C THR A 63 -17.30 -11.20 -5.98
N GLN A 64 -17.22 -11.71 -4.74
CA GLN A 64 -15.95 -11.89 -4.04
C GLN A 64 -14.94 -12.81 -4.76
N HIS A 65 -15.40 -13.66 -5.68
CA HIS A 65 -14.59 -14.61 -6.44
C HIS A 65 -14.26 -14.14 -7.87
N ASP A 66 -14.84 -13.04 -8.36
CA ASP A 66 -14.68 -12.58 -9.74
C ASP A 66 -13.23 -12.29 -10.13
N ARG A 67 -12.40 -11.90 -9.16
CA ARG A 67 -11.00 -11.53 -9.37
C ARG A 67 -10.00 -12.64 -9.01
N ASP A 68 -10.44 -13.88 -8.82
CA ASP A 68 -9.60 -15.07 -8.53
C ASP A 68 -8.52 -14.76 -7.48
N MET A 69 -8.95 -14.40 -6.26
CA MET A 69 -8.05 -14.13 -5.13
C MET A 69 -7.89 -15.41 -4.29
N PRO A 70 -6.79 -16.16 -4.41
CA PRO A 70 -6.64 -17.48 -3.79
C PRO A 70 -6.63 -17.42 -2.25
N TRP A 71 -6.30 -16.26 -1.68
CA TRP A 71 -6.38 -16.01 -0.25
C TRP A 71 -7.81 -15.74 0.26
N ARG A 72 -8.84 -15.71 -0.59
CA ARG A 72 -10.25 -15.68 -0.16
C ARG A 72 -10.79 -17.11 -0.07
N GLN A 73 -10.84 -17.61 1.16
CA GLN A 73 -11.36 -18.94 1.47
C GLN A 73 -12.60 -18.82 2.37
N PRO A 74 -13.50 -19.82 2.35
CA PRO A 74 -14.63 -19.87 3.26
C PRO A 74 -14.19 -19.72 4.72
N TRP A 75 -15.00 -19.00 5.50
CA TRP A 75 -14.76 -18.86 6.93
C TRP A 75 -14.98 -20.20 7.65
N MET A 76 -14.19 -20.44 8.70
CA MET A 76 -14.28 -21.62 9.55
C MET A 76 -14.68 -21.17 10.95
N ASP A 77 -15.78 -21.72 11.48
CA ASP A 77 -16.22 -21.42 12.84
C ASP A 77 -15.21 -22.02 13.84
N PRO A 78 -14.54 -21.20 14.67
CA PRO A 78 -13.56 -21.68 15.64
C PRO A 78 -14.11 -22.67 16.65
N ASP A 79 -15.42 -22.61 16.92
CA ASP A 79 -16.10 -23.47 17.90
C ASP A 79 -16.56 -24.81 17.29
N LEU A 80 -16.44 -25.00 15.97
CA LEU A 80 -16.89 -26.19 15.27
C LEU A 80 -15.72 -27.07 14.79
N PRO A 81 -15.92 -28.40 14.69
CA PRO A 81 -14.93 -29.28 14.09
C PRO A 81 -14.76 -28.95 12.59
N PRO A 82 -13.56 -29.17 12.02
CA PRO A 82 -13.28 -28.77 10.65
C PRO A 82 -14.10 -29.59 9.65
N PRO A 83 -14.49 -29.01 8.49
CA PRO A 83 -15.17 -29.75 7.44
C PRO A 83 -14.38 -30.97 6.98
N LYS A 84 -15.05 -32.13 6.85
CA LYS A 84 -14.44 -33.42 6.45
C LYS A 84 -13.59 -33.36 5.16
N ARG A 85 -13.86 -32.42 4.25
CA ARG A 85 -13.10 -32.20 3.02
C ARG A 85 -11.72 -31.59 3.28
N LEU A 86 -11.62 -30.62 4.19
CA LEU A 86 -10.35 -29.98 4.55
C LEU A 86 -9.45 -30.91 5.37
N ALA A 87 -10.05 -31.78 6.19
CA ALA A 87 -9.32 -32.80 6.96
C ALA A 87 -8.65 -33.89 6.09
N LYS A 88 -8.96 -33.98 4.78
CA LYS A 88 -8.47 -35.01 3.85
C LYS A 88 -7.51 -34.49 2.77
N MET A 89 -7.21 -33.18 2.73
CA MET A 89 -6.49 -32.54 1.61
C MET A 89 -4.96 -32.67 1.64
N GLU A 90 -4.34 -33.35 2.62
CA GLU A 90 -2.89 -33.55 2.65
C GLU A 90 -2.55 -35.05 2.64
N GLU A 91 -2.01 -35.52 1.51
CA GLU A 91 -1.50 -36.88 1.30
C GLU A 91 -0.11 -37.03 1.95
N GLU A 92 -0.04 -37.15 3.28
CA GLU A 92 1.10 -37.70 4.05
C GLU A 92 0.55 -38.11 5.44
N PRO A 93 1.16 -39.08 6.18
CA PRO A 93 0.40 -40.00 7.04
C PRO A 93 -0.33 -39.30 8.21
N ALA A 94 -1.62 -39.06 7.99
CA ALA A 94 -2.74 -39.02 8.93
C ALA A 94 -2.44 -38.52 10.36
N ARG A 95 -1.97 -37.28 10.49
CA ARG A 95 -2.34 -36.46 11.66
C ARG A 95 -3.51 -35.58 11.24
N SER A 96 -4.71 -35.90 11.72
CA SER A 96 -5.87 -35.02 11.56
C SER A 96 -5.51 -33.67 12.16
N LEU A 97 -5.38 -32.63 11.33
CA LEU A 97 -5.13 -31.27 11.79
C LEU A 97 -6.28 -30.83 12.71
N SER A 98 -5.93 -30.17 13.82
CA SER A 98 -6.93 -29.60 14.71
C SER A 98 -7.57 -28.35 14.06
N THR A 99 -8.74 -27.93 14.55
CA THR A 99 -9.35 -26.63 14.16
C THR A 99 -8.36 -25.49 14.35
N ARG A 100 -7.58 -25.52 15.44
CA ARG A 100 -6.54 -24.54 15.75
C ARG A 100 -5.47 -24.50 14.65
N ASP A 101 -4.96 -25.64 14.21
CA ASP A 101 -3.92 -25.68 13.16
C ASP A 101 -4.41 -25.09 11.83
N LEU A 102 -5.66 -25.40 11.46
CA LEU A 102 -6.28 -24.86 10.25
C LEU A 102 -6.51 -23.35 10.33
N LEU A 103 -6.98 -22.85 11.48
CA LEU A 103 -7.14 -21.41 11.71
C LEU A 103 -5.79 -20.69 11.66
N GLN A 104 -4.72 -21.28 12.19
CA GLN A 104 -3.39 -20.66 12.16
C GLN A 104 -2.78 -20.64 10.77
N ARG A 105 -2.95 -21.71 9.99
CA ARG A 105 -2.62 -21.70 8.54
C ARG A 105 -3.44 -20.63 7.82
N ARG A 106 -4.72 -20.47 8.16
CA ARG A 106 -5.58 -19.43 7.58
C ARG A 106 -5.12 -18.02 7.97
N ALA A 107 -4.73 -17.80 9.22
CA ALA A 107 -4.18 -16.54 9.71
C ALA A 107 -2.90 -16.16 8.97
N TYR A 108 -2.00 -17.13 8.77
CA TYR A 108 -0.79 -16.95 7.98
C TYR A 108 -1.09 -16.55 6.52
N GLN A 109 -2.00 -17.27 5.86
CA GLN A 109 -2.42 -16.98 4.49
C GLN A 109 -2.95 -15.56 4.31
N VAL A 110 -3.84 -15.13 5.22
CA VAL A 110 -4.42 -13.78 5.24
C VAL A 110 -3.34 -12.74 5.54
N TRP A 111 -2.49 -12.98 6.54
CA TRP A 111 -1.41 -12.07 6.88
C TRP A 111 -0.49 -11.79 5.70
N ILE A 112 -0.01 -12.83 5.01
CA ILE A 112 0.88 -12.67 3.86
C ILE A 112 0.17 -11.95 2.70
N SER A 113 -1.10 -12.27 2.39
CA SER A 113 -1.83 -11.56 1.34
C SER A 113 -2.00 -10.08 1.66
N GLU A 114 -2.35 -9.74 2.90
CA GLU A 114 -2.55 -8.35 3.32
C GLU A 114 -1.25 -7.54 3.24
N ILE A 115 -0.11 -8.11 3.63
CA ILE A 115 1.17 -7.42 3.49
C ILE A 115 1.55 -7.28 2.01
N MET A 116 1.35 -8.30 1.17
CA MET A 116 1.65 -8.21 -0.27
C MET A 116 0.79 -7.14 -0.96
N LEU A 117 -0.50 -7.05 -0.64
CA LEU A 117 -1.45 -6.10 -1.23
C LEU A 117 -1.20 -4.63 -0.86
N GLN A 118 -0.36 -4.35 0.14
CA GLN A 118 0.04 -2.97 0.43
C GLN A 118 0.73 -2.34 -0.80
N GLN A 119 0.07 -1.33 -1.38
CA GLN A 119 0.57 -0.59 -2.55
C GLN A 119 0.90 -1.48 -3.77
N THR A 120 0.32 -2.67 -3.86
CA THR A 120 0.50 -3.62 -4.98
C THR A 120 -0.86 -4.10 -5.48
N ARG A 121 -1.00 -4.28 -6.79
CA ARG A 121 -2.29 -4.69 -7.39
C ARG A 121 -2.55 -6.19 -7.23
N VAL A 122 -3.83 -6.56 -7.15
CA VAL A 122 -4.30 -7.95 -6.96
C VAL A 122 -3.73 -8.91 -8.00
N GLU A 123 -3.72 -8.50 -9.27
CA GLU A 123 -3.27 -9.33 -10.40
C GLU A 123 -1.79 -9.71 -10.26
N THR A 124 -0.96 -8.78 -9.77
CA THR A 124 0.45 -9.03 -9.51
C THR A 124 0.60 -9.99 -8.32
N VAL A 125 -0.07 -9.69 -7.19
CA VAL A 125 0.07 -10.45 -5.94
C VAL A 125 -0.32 -11.93 -6.11
N ARG A 126 -1.27 -12.24 -6.99
CA ARG A 126 -1.75 -13.62 -7.21
C ARG A 126 -0.63 -14.63 -7.46
N SER A 127 0.28 -14.32 -8.38
CA SER A 127 1.39 -15.21 -8.74
C SER A 127 2.39 -15.37 -7.60
N TYR A 128 2.77 -14.26 -6.97
CA TYR A 128 3.70 -14.24 -5.84
C TYR A 128 3.16 -14.97 -4.62
N TRP A 129 1.89 -14.76 -4.29
CA TRP A 129 1.27 -15.41 -3.14
C TRP A 129 1.22 -16.93 -3.33
N ARG A 130 0.89 -17.43 -4.54
CA ARG A 130 0.89 -18.88 -4.81
C ARG A 130 2.28 -19.49 -4.65
N ALA A 131 3.30 -18.90 -5.28
CA ALA A 131 4.68 -19.37 -5.16
C ALA A 131 5.21 -19.29 -3.72
N TRP A 132 4.80 -18.25 -2.98
CA TRP A 132 5.15 -18.11 -1.57
C TRP A 132 4.52 -19.20 -0.71
N MET A 133 3.21 -19.46 -0.86
CA MET A 133 2.52 -20.50 -0.10
C MET A 133 3.01 -21.90 -0.43
N GLU A 134 3.45 -22.14 -1.67
CA GLU A 134 4.09 -23.39 -2.08
C GLU A 134 5.45 -23.58 -1.40
N LYS A 135 6.28 -22.52 -1.35
CA LYS A 135 7.61 -22.58 -0.73
C LYS A 135 7.55 -22.62 0.80
N TRP A 136 6.65 -21.85 1.41
CA TRP A 136 6.46 -21.75 2.85
C TRP A 136 4.97 -21.80 3.19
N PRO A 137 4.41 -22.99 3.40
CA PRO A 137 2.99 -23.15 3.69
C PRO A 137 2.59 -22.74 5.12
N THR A 138 3.56 -22.61 6.03
CA THR A 138 3.34 -22.29 7.45
C THR A 138 4.31 -21.22 7.98
N ILE A 139 3.98 -20.64 9.14
CA ILE A 139 4.86 -19.67 9.83
C ILE A 139 6.18 -20.31 10.22
N GLU A 140 6.16 -21.57 10.69
CA GLU A 140 7.36 -22.33 11.04
C GLU A 140 8.27 -22.53 9.82
N ALA A 141 7.71 -22.85 8.66
CA ALA A 141 8.48 -23.02 7.43
C ALA A 141 9.16 -21.71 7.01
N LEU A 142 8.42 -20.60 7.08
CA LEU A 142 8.95 -19.27 6.79
C LEU A 142 10.02 -18.83 7.79
N ALA A 143 9.80 -19.05 9.09
CA ALA A 143 10.70 -18.64 10.16
C ALA A 143 12.06 -19.37 10.13
N ARG A 144 12.11 -20.57 9.53
CA ARG A 144 13.35 -21.34 9.31
C ARG A 144 14.08 -20.97 8.02
N ALA A 145 13.47 -20.17 7.16
CA ALA A 145 14.09 -19.77 5.90
C ALA A 145 15.29 -18.84 6.12
N SER A 146 16.17 -18.78 5.13
CA SER A 146 17.19 -17.73 5.10
C SER A 146 16.57 -16.39 4.71
N VAL A 147 17.11 -15.27 5.22
CA VAL A 147 16.65 -13.93 4.81
C VAL A 147 16.82 -13.72 3.30
N ASP A 148 17.88 -14.27 2.71
CA ASP A 148 18.15 -14.16 1.27
C ASP A 148 17.11 -14.89 0.44
N ASP A 149 16.67 -16.08 0.86
CA ASP A 149 15.58 -16.80 0.21
C ASP A 149 14.28 -16.00 0.21
N VAL A 150 13.95 -15.38 1.36
CA VAL A 150 12.76 -14.55 1.55
C VAL A 150 12.82 -13.32 0.62
N LEU A 151 13.96 -12.63 0.57
CA LEU A 151 14.18 -11.48 -0.31
C LEU A 151 14.15 -11.89 -1.79
N ALA A 152 14.65 -13.08 -2.13
CA ALA A 152 14.61 -13.62 -3.47
C ALA A 152 13.16 -13.92 -3.92
N ALA A 153 12.33 -14.50 -3.05
CA ALA A 153 10.92 -14.75 -3.31
C ALA A 153 10.09 -13.46 -3.42
N TRP A 154 10.49 -12.38 -2.73
CA TRP A 154 9.84 -11.07 -2.80
C TRP A 154 10.31 -10.20 -3.98
N ARG A 155 11.28 -10.69 -4.76
CA ARG A 155 11.90 -9.94 -5.84
C ARG A 155 10.87 -9.49 -6.87
N GLY A 156 10.74 -8.17 -7.04
CA GLY A 156 9.82 -7.57 -8.00
C GLY A 156 8.51 -7.02 -7.41
N LEU A 157 8.15 -7.39 -6.16
CA LEU A 157 6.99 -6.80 -5.46
C LEU A 157 7.24 -5.38 -4.93
N GLY A 158 8.51 -4.97 -4.82
CA GLY A 158 8.89 -3.69 -4.24
C GLY A 158 8.69 -3.63 -2.72
N TYR A 159 9.17 -2.55 -2.11
CA TYR A 159 9.13 -2.33 -0.64
C TYR A 159 9.67 -3.54 0.15
N TYR A 160 10.92 -3.95 -0.15
CA TYR A 160 11.59 -5.12 0.44
C TYR A 160 11.66 -5.11 1.98
N GLY A 161 11.54 -3.93 2.61
CA GLY A 161 11.38 -3.83 4.07
C GLY A 161 10.18 -4.64 4.60
N ARG A 162 9.11 -4.82 3.80
CA ARG A 162 7.97 -5.69 4.16
C ARG A 162 8.39 -7.14 4.31
N ALA A 163 9.17 -7.67 3.37
CA ALA A 163 9.63 -9.06 3.38
C ALA A 163 10.49 -9.37 4.61
N ARG A 164 11.40 -8.45 4.97
CA ARG A 164 12.22 -8.58 6.18
C ARG A 164 11.38 -8.56 7.44
N ARG A 165 10.47 -7.59 7.58
CA ARG A 165 9.56 -7.52 8.74
C ARG A 165 8.67 -8.75 8.86
N ILE A 166 8.16 -9.29 7.74
CA ILE A 166 7.42 -10.55 7.73
C ILE A 166 8.28 -11.68 8.30
N HIS A 167 9.54 -11.79 7.88
CA HIS A 167 10.43 -12.84 8.36
C HIS A 167 10.81 -12.68 9.83
N GLU A 168 11.12 -11.45 10.27
CA GLU A 168 11.35 -11.11 11.69
C GLU A 168 10.13 -11.46 12.55
N ALA A 169 8.93 -11.08 12.09
CA ALA A 169 7.69 -11.39 12.76
C ALA A 169 7.41 -12.90 12.79
N ALA A 170 7.69 -13.63 11.71
CA ALA A 170 7.50 -15.09 11.68
C ALA A 170 8.41 -15.78 12.71
N ARG A 171 9.67 -15.35 12.81
CA ARG A 171 10.61 -15.84 13.84
C ARG A 171 10.13 -15.51 15.25
N LYS A 172 9.61 -14.30 15.46
CA LYS A 172 9.04 -13.90 16.75
C LYS A 172 7.82 -14.72 17.13
N VAL A 173 6.86 -14.90 16.21
CA VAL A 173 5.66 -15.72 16.41
C VAL A 173 6.02 -17.16 16.75
N LEU A 174 7.03 -17.73 16.07
CA LEU A 174 7.51 -19.08 16.38
C LEU A 174 8.08 -19.19 17.80
N HIS A 175 8.78 -18.18 18.29
CA HIS A 175 9.48 -18.23 19.57
C HIS A 175 8.60 -17.81 20.77
N GLU A 176 7.79 -16.76 20.61
CA GLU A 176 7.05 -16.11 21.69
C GLU A 176 5.55 -16.45 21.70
N HIS A 177 5.03 -17.01 20.60
CA HIS A 177 3.60 -17.32 20.45
C HIS A 177 3.34 -18.75 19.94
N ASP A 178 4.29 -19.67 20.15
CA ASP A 178 4.17 -21.09 19.77
C ASP A 178 3.78 -21.32 18.30
N GLY A 179 4.27 -20.48 17.38
CA GLY A 179 3.95 -20.56 15.95
C GLY A 179 2.54 -20.05 15.59
N CYS A 180 1.76 -19.57 16.57
CA CYS A 180 0.39 -19.12 16.38
C CYS A 180 0.30 -17.59 16.39
N LEU A 181 -0.32 -16.99 15.37
CA LEU A 181 -0.70 -15.57 15.41
C LEU A 181 -1.81 -15.36 16.47
N PRO A 182 -1.70 -14.31 17.30
CA PRO A 182 -2.77 -13.89 18.19
C PRO A 182 -4.08 -13.58 17.46
N GLU A 183 -5.21 -13.88 18.08
CA GLU A 183 -6.54 -13.65 17.48
C GLU A 183 -7.03 -12.20 17.61
N HIS A 184 -6.65 -11.53 18.69
CA HIS A 184 -7.09 -10.18 18.99
C HIS A 184 -6.18 -9.12 18.35
N ALA A 185 -6.81 -8.11 17.76
CA ALA A 185 -6.12 -7.09 16.98
C ALA A 185 -5.17 -6.22 17.83
N ASP A 186 -5.51 -5.92 19.08
CA ASP A 186 -4.65 -5.16 20.00
C ASP A 186 -3.36 -5.92 20.33
N VAL A 187 -3.46 -7.24 20.55
CA VAL A 187 -2.31 -8.12 20.79
C VAL A 187 -1.44 -8.20 19.53
N LEU A 188 -2.05 -8.37 18.35
CA LEU A 188 -1.35 -8.38 17.06
C LEU A 188 -0.54 -7.08 16.83
N VAL A 189 -1.14 -5.91 17.09
CA VAL A 189 -0.47 -4.61 16.92
C VAL A 189 0.66 -4.42 17.93
N ARG A 190 0.46 -4.85 19.17
CA ARG A 190 1.45 -4.68 20.25
C ARG A 190 2.65 -5.59 20.07
N ASP A 191 2.39 -6.86 19.72
CA ASP A 191 3.39 -7.91 19.86
C ASP A 191 4.06 -8.29 18.53
N ILE A 192 3.42 -8.10 17.38
CA ILE A 192 3.92 -8.63 16.10
C ILE A 192 4.52 -7.52 15.19
N PRO A 193 5.84 -7.53 14.91
CA PRO A 193 6.50 -6.53 14.09
C PRO A 193 5.89 -6.38 12.69
N GLY A 194 5.68 -5.15 12.25
CA GLY A 194 5.13 -4.87 10.93
C GLY A 194 3.63 -5.10 10.77
N ILE A 195 2.93 -5.59 11.80
CA ILE A 195 1.46 -5.62 11.82
C ILE A 195 0.94 -4.32 12.43
N GLY A 196 0.36 -3.47 11.57
CA GLY A 196 -0.35 -2.26 12.01
C GLY A 196 -1.86 -2.50 12.21
N PRO A 197 -2.61 -1.48 12.65
CA PRO A 197 -4.05 -1.59 12.93
C PRO A 197 -4.88 -2.17 11.78
N TYR A 198 -4.56 -1.81 10.54
CA TYR A 198 -5.20 -2.36 9.35
C TYR A 198 -5.02 -3.89 9.24
N THR A 199 -3.77 -4.37 9.25
CA THR A 199 -3.46 -5.80 9.09
C THR A 199 -4.00 -6.61 10.26
N ALA A 200 -3.92 -6.06 11.49
CA ALA A 200 -4.49 -6.68 12.66
C ALA A 200 -6.02 -6.82 12.56
N GLY A 201 -6.72 -5.76 12.14
CA GLY A 201 -8.17 -5.80 11.90
C GLY A 201 -8.56 -6.79 10.80
N ALA A 202 -7.77 -6.88 9.72
CA ALA A 202 -7.99 -7.83 8.65
C ALA A 202 -7.86 -9.29 9.15
N ILE A 203 -6.76 -9.64 9.84
CA ILE A 203 -6.58 -10.99 10.40
C ILE A 203 -7.71 -11.31 11.40
N SER A 204 -7.94 -10.41 12.37
CA SER A 204 -8.89 -10.62 13.48
C SER A 204 -10.34 -10.78 12.99
N SER A 205 -10.77 -9.98 12.00
CA SER A 205 -12.12 -10.07 11.44
C SER A 205 -12.31 -11.16 10.39
N ILE A 206 -11.33 -11.41 9.51
CA ILE A 206 -11.46 -12.38 8.41
C ILE A 206 -11.31 -13.82 8.91
N VAL A 207 -10.45 -14.03 9.90
CA VAL A 207 -10.08 -15.37 10.37
C VAL A 207 -10.85 -15.72 11.64
N PHE A 208 -10.76 -14.87 12.66
CA PHE A 208 -11.29 -15.14 13.99
C PHE A 208 -12.71 -14.58 14.20
N GLY A 209 -13.25 -13.85 13.22
CA GLY A 209 -14.63 -13.39 13.23
C GLY A 209 -14.93 -12.29 14.24
N HIS A 210 -13.91 -11.58 14.72
CA HIS A 210 -14.08 -10.46 15.66
C HIS A 210 -14.55 -9.19 14.95
N ALA A 211 -15.39 -8.41 15.62
CA ALA A 211 -15.93 -7.13 15.14
C ALA A 211 -14.89 -6.00 15.20
N VAL A 212 -13.81 -6.13 14.42
CA VAL A 212 -12.69 -5.16 14.40
C VAL A 212 -12.70 -4.40 13.07
N PRO A 213 -12.57 -3.06 13.09
CA PRO A 213 -12.57 -2.27 11.85
C PRO A 213 -11.27 -2.44 11.06
N ILE A 214 -11.36 -2.12 9.77
CA ILE A 214 -10.20 -1.85 8.92
C ILE A 214 -10.33 -0.47 8.28
N LEU A 215 -9.20 0.14 7.96
CA LEU A 215 -9.16 1.40 7.23
C LEU A 215 -7.93 1.42 6.30
N ASP A 216 -8.17 1.25 5.01
CA ASP A 216 -7.19 1.51 3.94
C ASP A 216 -7.64 2.72 3.09
N GLY A 217 -6.89 3.04 2.03
CA GLY A 217 -7.25 4.13 1.13
C GLY A 217 -8.57 3.91 0.37
N ASN A 218 -9.00 2.65 0.20
CA ASN A 218 -10.28 2.32 -0.43
C ASN A 218 -11.44 2.57 0.51
N VAL A 219 -11.37 2.01 1.72
CA VAL A 219 -12.36 2.19 2.78
C VAL A 219 -12.46 3.66 3.19
N ALA A 220 -11.33 4.36 3.38
CA ALA A 220 -11.33 5.79 3.70
C ALA A 220 -12.09 6.63 2.65
N ARG A 221 -11.92 6.31 1.35
CA ARG A 221 -12.66 6.97 0.27
C ARG A 221 -14.16 6.62 0.29
N VAL A 222 -14.50 5.35 0.52
CA VAL A 222 -15.90 4.92 0.67
C VAL A 222 -16.57 5.65 1.82
N LEU A 223 -15.93 5.68 2.99
CA LEU A 223 -16.45 6.34 4.19
C LEU A 223 -16.59 7.85 3.97
N SER A 224 -15.58 8.52 3.43
CA SER A 224 -15.67 9.95 3.11
C SER A 224 -16.85 10.29 2.20
N ARG A 225 -17.18 9.43 1.24
CA ARG A 225 -18.36 9.62 0.38
C ARG A 225 -19.67 9.29 1.10
N GLN A 226 -19.70 8.19 1.85
CA GLN A 226 -20.90 7.77 2.58
C GLN A 226 -21.36 8.82 3.58
N VAL A 227 -20.42 9.46 4.29
CA VAL A 227 -20.75 10.45 5.32
C VAL A 227 -20.56 11.91 4.86
N GLY A 228 -20.19 12.12 3.60
CA GLY A 228 -19.88 13.46 3.07
C GLY A 228 -18.77 14.15 3.88
N LEU A 229 -17.68 13.47 4.19
CA LEU A 229 -16.54 14.08 4.90
C LEU A 229 -15.54 14.65 3.89
N TYR A 230 -15.56 15.97 3.72
CA TYR A 230 -14.59 16.70 2.90
C TYR A 230 -13.57 17.40 3.81
N ALA A 231 -12.60 16.64 4.31
CA ALA A 231 -11.61 17.09 5.28
C ALA A 231 -10.19 16.72 4.84
N ASP A 232 -9.17 17.39 5.38
CA ASP A 232 -7.77 17.05 5.09
C ASP A 232 -7.45 15.60 5.50
N PRO A 233 -7.14 14.70 4.55
CA PRO A 233 -6.78 13.32 4.86
C PRO A 233 -5.45 13.20 5.63
N ARG A 234 -4.64 14.25 5.72
CA ARG A 234 -3.39 14.27 6.50
C ARG A 234 -3.62 14.60 7.97
N ALA A 235 -4.76 15.19 8.32
CA ALA A 235 -5.07 15.54 9.70
C ALA A 235 -5.36 14.28 10.52
N LYS A 236 -4.74 14.19 11.71
CA LYS A 236 -4.98 13.09 12.65
C LYS A 236 -6.46 12.99 13.04
N SER A 237 -7.13 14.13 13.24
CA SER A 237 -8.57 14.18 13.56
C SER A 237 -9.43 13.52 12.48
N THR A 238 -9.12 13.73 11.19
CA THR A 238 -9.81 13.09 10.06
C THR A 238 -9.63 11.57 10.10
N THR A 239 -8.39 11.12 10.30
CA THR A 239 -8.05 9.69 10.35
C THR A 239 -8.72 9.01 11.55
N ASP A 240 -8.68 9.64 12.72
CA ASP A 240 -9.30 9.11 13.95
C ASP A 240 -10.83 9.04 13.80
N LEU A 241 -11.47 10.04 13.18
CA LEU A 241 -12.90 10.00 12.86
C LEU A 241 -13.22 8.85 11.89
N GLN A 242 -12.43 8.64 10.84
CA GLN A 242 -12.65 7.55 9.89
C GLN A 242 -12.51 6.16 10.54
N TRP A 243 -11.56 5.98 11.45
CA TRP A 243 -11.44 4.75 12.25
C TRP A 243 -12.68 4.52 13.12
N GLU A 244 -13.18 5.56 13.77
CA GLU A 244 -14.39 5.47 14.59
C GLU A 244 -15.63 5.14 13.74
N LEU A 245 -15.76 5.74 12.56
CA LEU A 245 -16.83 5.41 11.60
C LEU A 245 -16.76 3.93 11.17
N ALA A 246 -15.56 3.44 10.83
CA ALA A 246 -15.36 2.04 10.48
C ALA A 246 -15.74 1.10 11.64
N ARG A 247 -15.36 1.46 12.88
CA ARG A 247 -15.68 0.71 14.10
C ARG A 247 -17.18 0.59 14.32
N LEU A 248 -17.89 1.73 14.30
CA LEU A 248 -19.35 1.75 14.47
C LEU A 248 -20.07 0.89 13.43
N LEU A 249 -19.62 0.95 12.18
CA LEU A 249 -20.25 0.19 11.09
C LEU A 249 -20.04 -1.32 11.21
N VAL A 250 -18.83 -1.77 11.52
CA VAL A 250 -18.57 -3.21 11.67
C VAL A 250 -19.27 -3.78 12.90
N GLU A 251 -19.29 -3.05 14.02
CA GLU A 251 -20.01 -3.47 15.23
C GLU A 251 -21.52 -3.53 15.01
N ALA A 252 -22.08 -2.62 14.21
CA ALA A 252 -23.52 -2.60 13.95
C ALA A 252 -24.01 -3.80 13.12
N VAL A 253 -23.15 -4.37 12.27
CA VAL A 253 -23.50 -5.56 11.46
C VAL A 253 -23.06 -6.87 12.11
N ALA A 254 -22.14 -6.81 13.08
CA ALA A 254 -21.62 -8.00 13.73
C ALA A 254 -22.63 -8.61 14.71
N PRO A 255 -22.85 -9.93 14.66
CA PRO A 255 -23.49 -10.67 15.74
C PRO A 255 -22.71 -10.56 17.06
N THR A 256 -23.35 -10.90 18.18
CA THR A 256 -22.73 -10.89 19.52
C THR A 256 -21.62 -11.92 19.68
N ARG A 257 -21.71 -13.04 18.96
CA ARG A 257 -20.68 -14.09 18.92
C ARG A 257 -19.81 -13.94 17.66
N PRO A 258 -18.56 -14.44 17.66
CA PRO A 258 -17.73 -14.48 16.47
C PRO A 258 -18.45 -15.12 15.27
N SER A 259 -18.26 -14.53 14.09
CA SER A 259 -18.90 -14.98 12.84
C SER A 259 -18.12 -14.54 11.62
N ASP A 260 -18.53 -14.98 10.43
CA ASP A 260 -17.98 -14.54 9.15
C ASP A 260 -18.36 -13.09 8.76
N VAL A 261 -19.38 -12.52 9.42
CA VAL A 261 -19.98 -11.23 9.04
C VAL A 261 -18.98 -10.06 9.11
N PRO A 262 -18.19 -9.86 10.18
CA PRO A 262 -17.21 -8.77 10.23
C PRO A 262 -16.16 -8.85 9.11
N GLY A 263 -15.65 -10.05 8.85
CA GLY A 263 -14.68 -10.30 7.78
C GLY A 263 -15.26 -10.04 6.39
N ARG A 264 -16.50 -10.46 6.14
CA ARG A 264 -17.23 -10.18 4.88
C ARG A 264 -17.55 -8.70 4.72
N TRP A 265 -17.95 -8.03 5.80
CA TRP A 265 -18.22 -6.59 5.80
C TRP A 265 -16.98 -5.78 5.41
N ASN A 266 -15.87 -6.01 6.10
CA ASN A 266 -14.59 -5.35 5.86
C ASN A 266 -14.10 -5.60 4.42
N GLN A 267 -14.13 -6.86 3.96
CA GLN A 267 -13.76 -7.17 2.58
C GLN A 267 -14.73 -6.57 1.56
N GLY A 268 -16.03 -6.49 1.86
CA GLY A 268 -17.03 -5.83 1.04
C GLY A 268 -16.75 -4.34 0.86
N LEU A 269 -16.35 -3.62 1.92
CA LEU A 269 -15.96 -2.21 1.82
C LEU A 269 -14.68 -2.02 0.98
N MET A 270 -13.68 -2.89 1.14
CA MET A 270 -12.47 -2.86 0.31
C MET A 270 -12.77 -3.14 -1.16
N GLU A 271 -13.55 -4.20 -1.42
CA GLU A 271 -13.98 -4.59 -2.76
C GLU A 271 -14.73 -3.43 -3.42
N LEU A 272 -15.70 -2.84 -2.72
CA LEU A 272 -16.51 -1.73 -3.20
C LEU A 272 -15.64 -0.54 -3.58
N GLY A 273 -14.69 -0.16 -2.72
CA GLY A 273 -13.75 0.92 -3.00
C GLY A 273 -12.89 0.62 -4.22
N SER A 274 -12.43 -0.62 -4.37
CA SER A 274 -11.53 -1.02 -5.46
C SER A 274 -12.21 -1.16 -6.83
N THR A 275 -13.51 -1.49 -6.88
CA THR A 275 -14.22 -1.83 -8.14
C THR A 275 -15.28 -0.82 -8.56
N LEU A 276 -16.11 -0.32 -7.62
CA LEU A 276 -17.24 0.56 -7.94
C LEU A 276 -16.99 2.00 -7.50
N CYS A 277 -16.63 2.20 -6.23
CA CYS A 277 -16.42 3.50 -5.62
C CYS A 277 -14.98 3.98 -5.88
N THR A 278 -14.58 4.03 -7.14
CA THR A 278 -13.20 4.34 -7.58
C THR A 278 -12.85 5.83 -7.45
N PRO A 279 -11.55 6.20 -7.47
CA PRO A 279 -11.13 7.61 -7.40
C PRO A 279 -11.63 8.47 -8.58
N ILE A 280 -11.77 7.86 -9.75
CA ILE A 280 -12.17 8.52 -11.00
C ILE A 280 -13.38 7.79 -11.58
N ARG A 281 -14.45 8.54 -11.85
CA ARG A 281 -15.74 8.04 -12.39
C ARG A 281 -16.28 6.83 -11.60
N PRO A 282 -16.64 7.01 -10.31
CA PRO A 282 -17.26 5.95 -9.54
C PRO A 282 -18.57 5.50 -10.20
N SER A 283 -18.82 4.19 -10.18
CA SER A 283 -20.01 3.57 -10.78
C SER A 283 -21.18 3.61 -9.79
N CYS A 284 -21.66 4.82 -9.47
CA CYS A 284 -22.67 5.02 -8.43
C CYS A 284 -24.03 4.38 -8.76
N ASP A 285 -24.39 4.25 -10.04
CA ASP A 285 -25.68 3.69 -10.48
C ASP A 285 -25.85 2.21 -10.12
N VAL A 286 -24.74 1.48 -9.95
CA VAL A 286 -24.73 0.05 -9.58
C VAL A 286 -24.19 -0.18 -8.16
N CYS A 287 -23.98 0.88 -7.39
CA CYS A 287 -23.43 0.78 -6.04
C CYS A 287 -24.50 0.27 -5.05
N PRO A 288 -24.24 -0.83 -4.29
CA PRO A 288 -25.25 -1.45 -3.42
C PRO A 288 -25.70 -0.56 -2.24
N ILE A 289 -24.85 0.40 -1.87
CA ILE A 289 -25.04 1.35 -0.76
C ILE A 289 -25.19 2.80 -1.26
N GLN A 290 -25.62 2.99 -2.51
CA GLN A 290 -25.86 4.31 -3.09
C GLN A 290 -26.93 5.09 -2.32
N ALA A 291 -28.02 4.43 -1.92
CA ALA A 291 -29.15 5.06 -1.24
C ALA A 291 -28.79 5.76 0.08
N THR A 292 -27.70 5.36 0.74
CA THR A 292 -27.19 5.96 1.98
C THR A 292 -26.00 6.89 1.77
N CYS A 293 -25.59 7.11 0.51
CA CYS A 293 -24.37 7.87 0.18
C CYS A 293 -24.65 9.38 0.18
N ARG A 294 -24.17 10.09 1.21
CA ARG A 294 -24.35 11.55 1.32
C ARG A 294 -23.71 12.32 0.15
N ALA A 295 -22.49 11.98 -0.25
CA ALA A 295 -21.84 12.67 -1.38
C ALA A 295 -22.59 12.49 -2.71
N TYR A 296 -23.25 11.35 -2.92
CA TYR A 296 -24.10 11.15 -4.10
C TYR A 296 -25.38 11.98 -4.01
N ALA A 297 -26.05 11.98 -2.86
CA ALA A 297 -27.25 12.76 -2.63
C ALA A 297 -27.00 14.28 -2.75
N GLU A 298 -25.89 14.78 -2.21
CA GLU A 298 -25.41 16.16 -2.38
C GLU A 298 -25.19 16.48 -3.86
N GLY A 299 -24.57 15.56 -4.61
CA GLY A 299 -24.36 15.70 -6.05
C GLY A 299 -25.66 15.76 -6.87
N VAL A 300 -26.67 14.96 -6.50
CA VAL A 300 -28.01 15.04 -7.11
C VAL A 300 -28.65 16.40 -6.84
N ARG A 301 -28.57 16.89 -5.60
CA ARG A 301 -29.09 18.22 -5.25
C ARG A 301 -28.39 19.33 -6.03
N TYR A 302 -27.05 19.27 -6.12
CA TYR A 302 -26.27 20.21 -6.91
C TYR A 302 -26.71 20.22 -8.38
N GLU A 303 -26.86 19.05 -9.00
CA GLU A 303 -27.30 18.91 -10.39
C GLU A 303 -28.72 19.49 -10.61
N THR A 304 -29.63 19.31 -9.65
CA THR A 304 -30.97 19.93 -9.71
C THR A 304 -30.93 21.44 -9.52
N SER A 305 -30.18 21.96 -8.55
CA SER A 305 -30.08 23.40 -8.27
C SER A 305 -29.43 24.17 -9.42
N SER A 306 -28.40 23.61 -10.07
CA SER A 306 -27.80 24.23 -11.27
C SER A 306 -28.75 24.30 -12.47
N SER A 307 -29.81 23.49 -12.49
CA SER A 307 -30.79 23.44 -13.58
C SER A 307 -32.00 24.37 -13.37
N THR A 308 -32.21 24.88 -12.16
CA THR A 308 -33.34 25.75 -11.79
C THR A 308 -32.85 27.09 -11.23
N THR A 309 -33.28 28.21 -11.81
CA THR A 309 -32.98 29.59 -11.37
C THR A 309 -33.67 30.03 -10.08
N ALA A 310 -34.12 29.08 -9.24
CA ALA A 310 -34.82 29.41 -7.99
C ALA A 310 -33.80 29.73 -6.88
N PRO A 311 -34.01 30.80 -6.10
CA PRO A 311 -33.13 31.14 -4.98
C PRO A 311 -33.20 30.05 -3.90
N ASP A 312 -32.03 29.59 -3.44
CA ASP A 312 -31.91 28.65 -2.34
C ASP A 312 -32.62 29.20 -1.09
N SER A 313 -33.68 28.53 -0.66
CA SER A 313 -34.28 28.81 0.64
C SER A 313 -33.23 28.48 1.70
N GLN A 314 -32.70 29.53 2.32
CA GLN A 314 -31.73 29.45 3.41
C GLN A 314 -32.12 28.34 4.39
N THR A 315 -31.28 27.31 4.47
CA THR A 315 -31.39 26.32 5.54
C THR A 315 -31.12 27.06 6.85
N SER A 316 -32.06 26.97 7.80
CA SER A 316 -32.09 27.76 9.03
C SER A 316 -30.71 27.81 9.70
N CYS A 317 -30.26 29.03 9.98
CA CYS A 317 -29.01 29.36 10.65
C CYS A 317 -28.84 28.51 11.92
N ALA A 318 -28.02 27.45 11.84
CA ALA A 318 -27.41 26.90 13.03
C ALA A 318 -26.44 27.95 13.58
N ASP A 319 -26.30 28.04 14.91
CA ASP A 319 -25.28 28.88 15.52
C ASP A 319 -23.91 28.55 14.89
N MET A 320 -23.09 29.56 14.63
CA MET A 320 -21.75 29.37 14.05
C MET A 320 -20.88 28.44 14.90
N GLU A 321 -21.15 28.37 16.21
CA GLU A 321 -20.49 27.45 17.14
C GLU A 321 -20.93 25.98 16.98
N ASP A 322 -22.10 25.73 16.37
CA ASP A 322 -22.65 24.39 16.12
C ASP A 322 -22.20 23.80 14.77
N LEU A 323 -21.46 24.55 13.95
CA LEU A 323 -21.05 24.13 12.62
C LEU A 323 -19.88 23.14 12.66
N CYS A 324 -19.87 22.24 11.69
CA CYS A 324 -18.77 21.31 11.48
C CYS A 324 -17.50 22.06 11.08
N LEU A 325 -16.51 22.04 11.96
CA LEU A 325 -15.18 22.63 11.72
C LEU A 325 -14.20 21.65 11.07
N GLN A 326 -14.63 20.41 10.81
CA GLN A 326 -13.77 19.38 10.20
C GLN A 326 -13.76 19.48 8.67
N CYS A 327 -14.85 19.97 8.07
CA CYS A 327 -14.95 20.06 6.62
C CYS A 327 -14.38 21.38 6.10
N GLU A 328 -13.63 21.28 5.02
CA GLU A 328 -13.17 22.42 4.23
C GLU A 328 -14.27 22.88 3.24
N PRO A 329 -14.21 24.13 2.74
CA PRO A 329 -15.06 24.57 1.64
C PRO A 329 -14.89 23.68 0.41
N LEU A 330 -16.02 23.23 -0.16
CA LEU A 330 -16.01 22.35 -1.33
C LEU A 330 -15.76 23.17 -2.61
N PRO A 331 -14.82 22.79 -3.49
CA PRO A 331 -14.62 23.46 -4.77
C PRO A 331 -15.80 23.21 -5.71
N ASP A 332 -16.05 24.13 -6.64
CA ASP A 332 -17.11 23.95 -7.63
C ASP A 332 -16.78 22.77 -8.57
N PRO A 333 -17.64 21.73 -8.64
CA PRO A 333 -17.41 20.59 -9.52
C PRO A 333 -17.34 20.99 -11.00
N ALA A 334 -17.95 22.11 -11.43
CA ALA A 334 -17.88 22.62 -12.80
C ALA A 334 -16.46 23.04 -13.18
N ASP A 335 -15.76 23.71 -12.26
CA ASP A 335 -14.39 24.25 -12.44
C ASP A 335 -13.29 23.17 -12.33
N THR A 336 -13.63 22.00 -11.81
CA THR A 336 -12.67 20.88 -11.71
C THR A 336 -12.53 20.17 -13.06
N ASP A 337 -11.46 20.45 -13.82
CA ASP A 337 -11.18 19.75 -15.08
C ASP A 337 -11.35 18.23 -14.90
N GLY A 338 -12.28 17.67 -15.68
CA GLY A 338 -12.72 16.28 -15.58
C GLY A 338 -11.61 15.29 -15.93
N GLY A 339 -10.67 15.05 -15.01
CA GLY A 339 -9.71 13.96 -15.08
C GLY A 339 -8.66 14.04 -16.19
N THR A 340 -8.41 15.20 -16.81
CA THR A 340 -7.18 15.40 -17.60
C THR A 340 -6.08 15.95 -16.71
N VAL A 341 -5.23 15.05 -16.23
CA VAL A 341 -3.91 15.44 -15.71
C VAL A 341 -3.13 16.01 -16.90
N SER A 342 -2.93 17.32 -16.93
CA SER A 342 -1.90 17.93 -17.77
C SER A 342 -0.54 17.56 -17.18
N SER A 343 0.08 16.50 -17.69
CA SER A 343 1.53 16.35 -17.60
C SER A 343 2.15 17.27 -18.66
N PRO A 344 3.23 18.03 -18.34
CA PRO A 344 3.92 18.81 -19.35
C PRO A 344 4.42 17.87 -20.45
N ARG A 345 4.02 18.13 -21.71
CA ARG A 345 4.42 17.34 -22.89
C ARG A 345 5.95 17.31 -23.02
N PRO A 346 6.60 16.14 -23.06
CA PRO A 346 7.87 15.99 -23.74
C PRO A 346 7.61 15.87 -25.24
N GLY A 347 8.42 16.55 -26.06
CA GLY A 347 8.34 16.51 -27.53
C GLY A 347 8.50 15.10 -28.13
N PRO A 348 8.27 14.95 -29.45
CA PRO A 348 8.01 13.64 -30.05
C PRO A 348 9.32 12.86 -30.21
N LYS A 349 9.44 11.70 -29.55
CA LYS A 349 10.38 10.64 -29.97
C LYS A 349 9.73 9.26 -29.83
N LYS A 350 9.80 8.52 -30.94
CA LYS A 350 9.33 7.15 -31.16
C LYS A 350 10.01 6.20 -30.17
N LEU A 351 9.24 5.37 -29.47
CA LEU A 351 9.74 4.11 -28.93
C LEU A 351 8.62 3.06 -28.96
N THR A 352 8.82 2.06 -29.82
CA THR A 352 8.02 0.85 -29.92
C THR A 352 8.30 -0.06 -28.73
N GLN A 353 7.32 -0.21 -27.83
CA GLN A 353 7.33 -1.28 -26.84
C GLN A 353 6.26 -2.30 -27.24
N ARG A 354 6.71 -3.47 -27.71
CA ARG A 354 5.86 -4.63 -27.99
C ARG A 354 5.18 -5.08 -26.69
N THR A 355 3.88 -4.93 -26.62
CA THR A 355 3.01 -5.61 -25.64
C THR A 355 2.27 -6.72 -26.38
N LEU A 356 2.43 -7.95 -25.92
CA LEU A 356 1.71 -9.13 -26.43
C LEU A 356 0.23 -9.05 -25.99
N GLN A 357 -0.62 -8.93 -27.01
CA GLN A 357 -2.02 -9.38 -27.14
C GLN A 357 -2.90 -9.39 -25.87
N GLY A 358 -3.63 -8.29 -25.67
CA GLY A 358 -4.91 -8.28 -24.97
C GLY A 358 -6.05 -8.44 -25.99
N THR A 359 -7.02 -9.28 -25.66
CA THR A 359 -8.30 -9.43 -26.35
C THR A 359 -8.97 -8.08 -26.59
N VAL A 360 -9.34 -7.84 -27.85
CA VAL A 360 -10.05 -6.63 -28.31
C VAL A 360 -11.43 -6.57 -27.68
N VAL A 361 -11.63 -5.61 -26.76
CA VAL A 361 -12.97 -5.16 -26.35
C VAL A 361 -13.44 -4.15 -27.40
N PRO A 362 -14.67 -4.23 -27.93
CA PRO A 362 -15.13 -3.28 -28.95
C PRO A 362 -15.13 -1.86 -28.38
N GLU A 363 -14.44 -0.94 -29.06
CA GLU A 363 -14.50 0.50 -28.78
C GLU A 363 -15.94 1.00 -28.95
N ALA A 364 -16.60 1.29 -27.83
CA ALA A 364 -17.86 2.02 -27.84
C ALA A 364 -17.59 3.49 -28.19
N THR A 365 -17.93 3.85 -29.41
CA THR A 365 -18.00 5.22 -29.94
C THR A 365 -18.93 6.09 -29.10
N GLY A 366 -18.40 7.17 -28.51
CA GLY A 366 -19.16 8.24 -27.86
C GLY A 366 -18.53 8.71 -26.54
N ARG A 367 -17.94 9.90 -26.53
CA ARG A 367 -17.38 10.53 -25.32
C ARG A 367 -18.54 10.95 -24.40
N ARG A 368 -19.12 9.99 -23.67
CA ARG A 368 -20.18 10.24 -22.67
C ARG A 368 -19.66 11.25 -21.65
N THR A 369 -20.32 12.40 -21.57
CA THR A 369 -20.12 13.39 -20.51
C THR A 369 -20.46 12.72 -19.17
N VAL A 370 -19.56 12.84 -18.20
CA VAL A 370 -19.77 12.30 -16.84
C VAL A 370 -20.83 13.18 -16.16
N PRO A 371 -21.93 12.61 -15.62
CA PRO A 371 -22.96 13.41 -14.95
C PRO A 371 -22.40 14.27 -13.81
N LEU A 372 -23.00 15.44 -13.55
CA LEU A 372 -22.48 16.38 -12.55
C LEU A 372 -22.50 15.78 -11.15
N ARG A 373 -23.54 14.99 -10.81
CA ARG A 373 -23.60 14.24 -9.54
C ARG A 373 -22.42 13.28 -9.33
N ILE A 374 -21.89 12.69 -10.41
CA ILE A 374 -20.73 11.80 -10.34
C ILE A 374 -19.46 12.63 -10.15
N ARG A 375 -19.32 13.77 -10.86
CA ARG A 375 -18.21 14.71 -10.65
C ARG A 375 -18.18 15.24 -9.21
N TYR A 376 -19.34 15.54 -8.64
CA TYR A 376 -19.49 15.96 -7.25
C TYR A 376 -18.97 14.89 -6.28
N ALA A 377 -19.42 13.63 -6.43
CA ALA A 377 -18.94 12.53 -5.59
C ALA A 377 -17.43 12.28 -5.71
N GLN A 378 -16.81 12.62 -6.85
CA GLN A 378 -15.35 12.50 -7.07
C GLN A 378 -14.52 13.54 -6.30
N LEU A 379 -15.13 14.61 -5.78
CA LEU A 379 -14.47 15.58 -4.91
C LEU A 379 -14.05 14.93 -3.58
N PHE A 380 -14.72 13.85 -3.18
CA PHE A 380 -14.45 13.12 -1.95
C PHE A 380 -13.56 11.88 -2.21
N PRO A 381 -12.55 11.62 -1.35
CA PRO A 381 -12.05 12.48 -0.28
C PRO A 381 -11.30 13.70 -0.84
N MET A 382 -11.12 14.73 -0.01
CA MET A 382 -10.35 15.91 -0.35
C MET A 382 -8.96 15.53 -0.88
N ARG A 383 -8.58 16.11 -2.01
CA ARG A 383 -7.28 15.88 -2.63
C ARG A 383 -6.32 16.94 -2.17
N VAL A 384 -5.19 16.52 -1.60
CA VAL A 384 -4.11 17.43 -1.22
C VAL A 384 -2.98 17.33 -2.22
N ALA A 385 -2.47 18.48 -2.67
CA ALA A 385 -1.34 18.54 -3.59
C ALA A 385 -0.15 17.75 -3.03
N LYS A 386 0.37 16.80 -3.80
CA LYS A 386 1.57 16.04 -3.41
C LYS A 386 2.79 16.92 -3.59
N GLN A 387 3.68 16.91 -2.60
CA GLN A 387 5.00 17.53 -2.73
C GLN A 387 5.77 16.84 -3.86
N ALA A 388 6.50 17.62 -4.66
CA ALA A 388 7.34 17.08 -5.71
C ALA A 388 8.41 16.14 -5.11
N PRO A 389 8.61 14.93 -5.66
CA PRO A 389 9.67 14.03 -5.22
C PRO A 389 11.03 14.70 -5.35
N ARG A 390 11.93 14.44 -4.40
CA ARG A 390 13.33 14.88 -4.52
C ARG A 390 13.97 14.20 -5.72
N CYS A 391 14.83 14.90 -6.45
CA CYS A 391 15.66 14.30 -7.50
C CYS A 391 17.10 14.17 -7.01
N GLU A 392 17.70 12.99 -7.19
CA GLU A 392 19.12 12.73 -6.90
C GLU A 392 19.82 12.20 -8.15
N VAL A 393 21.02 12.70 -8.38
CA VAL A 393 21.92 12.23 -9.44
C VAL A 393 22.95 11.31 -8.79
N ARG A 394 23.22 10.18 -9.43
CA ARG A 394 24.07 9.12 -8.89
C ARG A 394 25.01 8.59 -9.95
N ARG A 395 26.21 8.20 -9.54
CA ARG A 395 27.13 7.40 -10.36
C ARG A 395 27.10 5.97 -9.87
N VAL A 396 26.84 5.03 -10.78
CA VAL A 396 26.79 3.58 -10.53
C VAL A 396 27.96 2.95 -11.27
N CYS A 397 28.91 2.37 -10.55
CA CYS A 397 30.10 1.75 -11.10
C CYS A 397 29.94 0.22 -11.14
N ILE A 398 29.80 -0.36 -12.34
CA ILE A 398 29.91 -1.80 -12.54
C ILE A 398 31.41 -2.13 -12.55
N VAL A 399 31.94 -2.59 -11.41
CA VAL A 399 33.37 -2.89 -11.29
C VAL A 399 33.63 -4.33 -11.69
N ARG A 400 34.40 -4.53 -12.76
CA ARG A 400 34.80 -5.85 -13.29
C ARG A 400 36.24 -6.15 -12.88
N HIS A 401 36.47 -7.28 -12.23
CA HIS A 401 37.82 -7.73 -11.87
C HIS A 401 38.55 -8.26 -13.10
N SER A 402 39.78 -7.79 -13.33
CA SER A 402 40.63 -8.15 -14.47
C SER A 402 41.58 -9.32 -14.16
N GLY A 403 41.14 -10.31 -13.37
CA GLY A 403 41.92 -11.48 -12.99
C GLY A 403 42.13 -12.51 -14.11
N THR A 404 43.01 -13.49 -13.87
CA THR A 404 43.44 -14.53 -14.83
C THR A 404 42.43 -15.66 -15.07
N GLY A 405 41.23 -15.59 -14.47
CA GLY A 405 40.18 -16.58 -14.64
C GLY A 405 39.47 -16.48 -15.99
N LYS A 406 38.84 -17.57 -16.45
CA LYS A 406 38.03 -17.61 -17.68
C LYS A 406 36.71 -16.82 -17.58
N THR A 407 36.28 -16.45 -16.38
CA THR A 407 35.00 -15.80 -16.09
C THR A 407 35.23 -14.47 -15.39
N HIS A 408 34.57 -13.42 -15.88
CA HIS A 408 34.59 -12.12 -15.23
C HIS A 408 33.86 -12.16 -13.88
N GLN A 409 34.43 -11.48 -12.89
CA GLN A 409 33.82 -11.25 -11.59
C GLN A 409 33.47 -9.78 -11.41
N TYR A 410 32.41 -9.50 -10.67
CA TYR A 410 31.83 -8.19 -10.47
C TYR A 410 31.66 -7.88 -8.98
N LEU A 411 32.00 -6.67 -8.58
CA LEU A 411 31.90 -6.23 -7.18
C LEU A 411 30.48 -5.83 -6.84
N LEU A 412 29.92 -6.45 -5.80
CA LEU A 412 28.68 -6.01 -5.18
C LEU A 412 28.91 -5.66 -3.69
N LEU A 413 28.17 -4.65 -3.24
CA LEU A 413 28.14 -4.16 -1.87
C LEU A 413 26.73 -4.40 -1.30
N GLN A 414 26.64 -4.84 -0.05
CA GLN A 414 25.37 -4.92 0.64
C GLN A 414 25.03 -3.57 1.26
N ARG A 415 23.83 -3.08 0.99
CA ARG A 415 23.32 -1.84 1.60
C ARG A 415 23.15 -2.03 3.12
N PRO A 416 23.23 -0.93 3.91
CA PRO A 416 22.91 -0.97 5.33
C PRO A 416 21.56 -1.66 5.60
N ASP A 417 21.41 -2.21 6.79
CA ASP A 417 20.18 -2.86 7.27
C ASP A 417 19.03 -1.88 7.52
N GLU A 418 19.29 -0.57 7.51
CA GLU A 418 18.30 0.48 7.58
C GLU A 418 18.29 1.39 6.34
N GLY A 419 17.16 2.08 6.12
CA GLY A 419 16.99 3.04 5.05
C GLY A 419 16.51 2.47 3.71
N LEU A 420 16.70 3.23 2.63
CA LEU A 420 16.19 2.92 1.29
C LEU A 420 16.91 1.69 0.71
N LEU A 421 16.12 0.70 0.27
CA LEU A 421 16.61 -0.57 -0.28
C LEU A 421 17.54 -1.33 0.68
N ALA A 422 17.25 -1.25 1.99
CA ALA A 422 18.05 -1.87 3.04
C ALA A 422 18.32 -3.36 2.82
N SER A 423 19.54 -3.79 3.15
CA SER A 423 20.10 -5.15 2.98
C SER A 423 20.14 -5.70 1.55
N LEU A 424 19.68 -4.95 0.54
CA LEU A 424 19.81 -5.37 -0.86
C LEU A 424 21.24 -5.19 -1.35
N TRP A 425 21.63 -6.02 -2.30
CA TRP A 425 22.90 -5.87 -3.00
C TRP A 425 22.83 -4.74 -4.02
N GLU A 426 23.92 -4.00 -4.16
CA GLU A 426 24.09 -2.96 -5.16
C GLU A 426 25.51 -2.93 -5.74
N PHE A 427 25.63 -2.34 -6.94
CA PHE A 427 26.93 -1.92 -7.43
C PHE A 427 27.44 -0.72 -6.62
N PRO A 428 28.76 -0.53 -6.49
CA PRO A 428 29.32 0.68 -5.91
C PRO A 428 28.69 1.95 -6.49
N THR A 429 28.03 2.72 -5.63
CA THR A 429 27.20 3.86 -6.03
C THR A 429 27.50 5.09 -5.19
N GLU A 430 27.72 6.24 -5.83
CA GLU A 430 27.93 7.54 -5.18
C GLU A 430 26.83 8.54 -5.58
N VAL A 431 26.41 9.41 -4.64
CA VAL A 431 25.51 10.54 -4.94
C VAL A 431 26.35 11.72 -5.42
N LEU A 432 26.00 12.27 -6.57
CA LEU A 432 26.68 13.43 -7.16
C LEU A 432 25.96 14.73 -6.75
N GLN A 433 26.74 15.79 -6.50
CA GLN A 433 26.20 17.12 -6.20
C GLN A 433 25.71 17.83 -7.47
N ASP A 434 26.42 17.63 -8.59
CA ASP A 434 26.11 18.24 -9.88
C ASP A 434 25.88 17.18 -10.97
N ASP A 435 24.94 17.49 -11.87
CA ASP A 435 24.63 16.68 -13.05
C ASP A 435 25.46 17.15 -14.25
N ALA A 436 26.73 16.76 -14.28
CA ALA A 436 27.58 17.00 -15.44
C ALA A 436 27.36 15.89 -16.47
N ASP A 437 26.66 16.20 -17.56
CA ASP A 437 26.40 15.27 -18.68
C ASP A 437 27.63 15.18 -19.62
N ASP A 438 28.83 15.04 -19.05
CA ASP A 438 30.10 14.82 -19.75
C ASP A 438 30.60 13.38 -19.48
N PRO A 439 30.52 12.48 -20.48
CA PRO A 439 30.99 11.11 -20.35
C PRO A 439 32.45 10.99 -19.88
N ALA A 440 33.36 11.83 -20.38
CA ALA A 440 34.79 11.74 -20.04
C ALA A 440 35.08 12.21 -18.61
N ALA A 441 34.36 13.23 -18.12
CA ALA A 441 34.39 13.59 -16.70
C ALA A 441 33.80 12.48 -15.83
N MET A 442 32.70 11.86 -16.27
CA MET A 442 32.06 10.75 -15.54
C MET A 442 33.00 9.55 -15.39
N GLU A 443 33.69 9.15 -16.47
CA GLU A 443 34.69 8.07 -16.46
C GLU A 443 35.87 8.37 -15.52
N ARG A 444 36.43 9.58 -15.57
CA ARG A 444 37.53 9.99 -14.68
C ARG A 444 37.09 9.94 -13.20
N SER A 445 35.91 10.47 -12.91
CA SER A 445 35.36 10.47 -11.55
C SER A 445 35.03 9.06 -11.05
N ALA A 446 34.59 8.16 -11.96
CA ALA A 446 34.32 6.76 -11.65
C ALA A 446 35.58 6.02 -11.22
N ARG A 447 36.70 6.22 -11.93
CA ARG A 447 38.00 5.63 -11.57
C ARG A 447 38.46 6.08 -10.19
N ALA A 448 38.46 7.40 -9.96
CA ALA A 448 38.86 7.96 -8.67
C ALA A 448 38.05 7.39 -7.51
N PHE A 449 36.73 7.25 -7.69
CA PHE A 449 35.86 6.63 -6.69
C PHE A 449 36.12 5.15 -6.48
N VAL A 450 36.28 4.36 -7.55
CA VAL A 450 36.58 2.93 -7.41
C VAL A 450 37.90 2.71 -6.67
N GLU A 451 38.89 3.57 -6.86
CA GLU A 451 40.18 3.51 -6.15
C GLU A 451 40.06 3.80 -4.65
N THR A 452 38.99 4.46 -4.19
CA THR A 452 38.68 4.63 -2.76
C THR A 452 38.06 3.39 -2.12
N LEU A 453 37.61 2.43 -2.92
CA LEU A 453 36.90 1.26 -2.42
C LEU A 453 37.90 0.15 -2.07
N PRO A 454 37.75 -0.49 -0.90
CA PRO A 454 38.54 -1.66 -0.56
C PRO A 454 37.99 -2.91 -1.27
N ALA A 455 38.89 -3.84 -1.57
CA ALA A 455 38.54 -5.14 -2.14
C ALA A 455 37.67 -5.98 -1.17
N PRO A 456 36.89 -6.96 -1.68
CA PRO A 456 36.19 -7.95 -0.84
C PRO A 456 37.11 -8.78 0.07
N ASP A 457 38.29 -9.14 -0.43
CA ASP A 457 39.19 -10.10 0.23
C ASP A 457 40.12 -9.45 1.28
N GLY A 458 39.94 -8.16 1.61
CA GLY A 458 40.73 -7.43 2.62
C GLY A 458 40.78 -5.91 2.40
N GLU A 459 41.69 -5.19 3.07
CA GLU A 459 41.89 -3.74 2.87
C GLU A 459 42.69 -3.37 1.60
N ALA A 460 43.01 -4.32 0.72
CA ALA A 460 43.72 -3.99 -0.52
C ALA A 460 42.86 -3.01 -1.35
N ALA A 461 43.44 -1.87 -1.73
CA ALA A 461 42.76 -0.91 -2.59
C ALA A 461 42.55 -1.50 -3.99
N LEU A 462 41.40 -1.20 -4.58
CA LEU A 462 41.16 -1.47 -5.99
C LEU A 462 41.97 -0.48 -6.83
N GLN A 463 42.56 -0.96 -7.91
CA GLN A 463 43.23 -0.12 -8.89
C GLN A 463 42.40 -0.09 -10.17
N ALA A 464 41.94 1.10 -10.58
CA ALA A 464 41.08 1.26 -11.74
C ALA A 464 41.90 1.42 -13.03
N ASN A 465 41.88 0.39 -13.87
CA ASN A 465 42.68 0.28 -15.09
C ASN A 465 42.04 1.04 -16.26
N ALA A 466 40.72 0.89 -16.44
CA ALA A 466 39.94 1.55 -17.47
C ALA A 466 38.53 1.84 -16.97
N ALA A 467 37.88 2.85 -17.55
CA ALA A 467 36.47 3.14 -17.30
C ALA A 467 35.79 3.50 -18.62
N HIS A 468 34.54 3.05 -18.78
CA HIS A 468 33.73 3.28 -19.98
C HIS A 468 32.31 3.67 -19.57
N TYR A 469 31.86 4.85 -20.01
CA TYR A 469 30.51 5.32 -19.78
C TYR A 469 29.51 4.52 -20.63
N LEU A 470 28.49 3.96 -19.98
CA LEU A 470 27.50 3.11 -20.64
C LEU A 470 26.16 3.83 -20.90
N GLY A 471 25.84 4.87 -20.15
CA GLY A 471 24.61 5.66 -20.32
C GLY A 471 23.92 6.02 -19.01
N THR A 472 22.68 6.50 -19.11
CA THR A 472 21.88 6.97 -17.97
C THR A 472 20.61 6.12 -17.77
N VAL A 473 20.33 5.73 -16.53
CA VAL A 473 19.09 5.07 -16.11
C VAL A 473 18.29 6.01 -15.21
N ARG A 474 17.00 6.16 -15.48
CA ARG A 474 16.07 6.83 -14.57
C ARG A 474 15.28 5.80 -13.77
N HIS A 475 15.18 6.00 -12.47
CA HIS A 475 14.41 5.15 -11.57
C HIS A 475 13.60 5.98 -10.58
N GLU A 476 12.31 5.68 -10.46
CA GLU A 476 11.36 6.50 -9.71
C GLU A 476 10.84 5.74 -8.49
N PHE A 477 10.99 6.35 -7.31
CA PHE A 477 10.33 5.97 -6.07
C PHE A 477 9.23 6.99 -5.75
N SER A 478 8.31 6.66 -4.84
CA SER A 478 7.19 7.55 -4.50
C SER A 478 7.60 8.93 -3.95
N HIS A 479 8.79 9.04 -3.37
CA HIS A 479 9.28 10.25 -2.70
C HIS A 479 10.68 10.70 -3.19
N LEU A 480 11.26 9.97 -4.14
CA LEU A 480 12.63 10.18 -4.60
C LEU A 480 12.76 9.69 -6.05
N HIS A 481 13.43 10.45 -6.90
CA HIS A 481 13.76 10.04 -8.26
C HIS A 481 15.27 9.99 -8.41
N TRP A 482 15.79 8.87 -8.92
CA TRP A 482 17.20 8.67 -9.22
C TRP A 482 17.45 8.86 -10.72
N ARG A 483 18.46 9.66 -11.04
CA ARG A 483 19.14 9.66 -12.32
C ARG A 483 20.52 9.02 -12.11
N MET A 484 20.73 7.85 -12.68
CA MET A 484 21.93 7.03 -12.47
C MET A 484 22.78 7.02 -13.73
N HIS A 485 23.99 7.56 -13.67
CA HIS A 485 25.03 7.45 -14.68
C HIS A 485 25.77 6.13 -14.47
N VAL A 486 25.76 5.26 -15.47
CA VAL A 486 26.32 3.91 -15.39
C VAL A 486 27.68 3.89 -16.06
N VAL A 487 28.69 3.43 -15.33
CA VAL A 487 30.08 3.33 -15.81
C VAL A 487 30.60 1.93 -15.54
N LEU A 488 31.16 1.28 -16.57
CA LEU A 488 31.94 0.06 -16.41
C LEU A 488 33.35 0.45 -15.98
N VAL A 489 33.87 -0.14 -14.90
CA VAL A 489 35.25 0.08 -14.45
C VAL A 489 35.98 -1.24 -14.38
N ASP A 490 37.04 -1.38 -15.17
CA ASP A 490 37.95 -2.51 -15.10
C ASP A 490 38.97 -2.28 -13.99
N ALA A 491 39.03 -3.18 -13.01
CA ALA A 491 39.89 -3.03 -11.85
C ALA A 491 40.70 -4.30 -11.54
N THR A 492 41.85 -4.10 -10.92
CA THR A 492 42.68 -5.15 -10.31
C THR A 492 42.82 -4.92 -8.82
N THR A 493 43.06 -5.98 -8.06
CA THR A 493 43.37 -5.91 -6.63
C THR A 493 44.86 -5.63 -6.44
N GLY A 494 45.20 -4.57 -5.68
CA GLY A 494 46.57 -4.22 -5.34
C GLY A 494 47.25 -5.19 -4.35
N ALA A 495 48.52 -4.94 -4.01
CA ALA A 495 49.29 -5.75 -3.06
C ALA A 495 48.74 -5.64 -1.62
N SER A 496 48.59 -6.78 -0.93
CA SER A 496 47.95 -6.86 0.39
C SER A 496 48.77 -6.18 1.50
N ARG A 497 48.11 -5.55 2.46
CA ARG A 497 48.62 -5.28 3.82
C ARG A 497 47.99 -6.26 4.81
N PRO A 498 48.70 -6.65 5.90
CA PRO A 498 48.19 -7.63 6.85
C PRO A 498 46.93 -7.13 7.59
N ALA A 499 46.02 -8.07 7.82
CA ALA A 499 44.62 -7.82 8.14
C ALA A 499 44.37 -7.22 9.54
N GLN A 500 43.58 -6.15 9.59
CA GLN A 500 42.64 -5.87 10.67
C GLN A 500 41.23 -6.00 10.10
N ARG A 501 40.28 -6.55 10.89
CA ARG A 501 38.88 -6.68 10.47
C ARG A 501 38.32 -5.29 10.16
N ALA A 502 38.00 -5.03 8.90
CA ALA A 502 37.36 -3.79 8.51
C ALA A 502 35.90 -3.78 8.99
N ASP A 503 35.55 -2.84 9.85
CA ASP A 503 34.17 -2.45 10.11
C ASP A 503 33.61 -1.79 8.83
N GLY A 504 32.65 -2.43 8.16
CA GLY A 504 32.09 -1.89 6.92
C GLY A 504 30.99 -2.78 6.31
N PRO A 505 30.26 -2.26 5.31
CA PRO A 505 29.21 -3.01 4.61
C PRO A 505 29.80 -4.26 3.93
N SER A 506 29.07 -5.37 4.00
CA SER A 506 29.46 -6.64 3.36
C SER A 506 29.72 -6.47 1.86
N ARG A 507 30.78 -7.08 1.35
CA ARG A 507 31.22 -6.98 -0.05
C ARG A 507 31.57 -8.35 -0.59
N GLN A 508 31.32 -8.58 -1.87
CA GLN A 508 31.69 -9.85 -2.51
C GLN A 508 31.94 -9.69 -4.01
N TRP A 509 32.77 -10.59 -4.54
CA TRP A 509 32.91 -10.84 -5.97
C TRP A 509 31.87 -11.87 -6.41
N LEU A 510 31.08 -11.55 -7.43
CA LEU A 510 30.13 -12.47 -8.04
C LEU A 510 30.41 -12.61 -9.54
N ASP A 511 30.21 -13.79 -10.10
CA ASP A 511 30.18 -13.96 -11.55
C ASP A 511 28.86 -13.41 -12.13
N GLY A 512 28.75 -13.33 -13.46
CA GLY A 512 27.55 -12.82 -14.14
C GLY A 512 26.25 -13.48 -13.66
N PRO A 513 26.14 -14.83 -13.63
CA PRO A 513 25.00 -15.53 -13.05
C PRO A 513 24.72 -15.16 -11.58
N GLY A 514 25.76 -14.99 -10.76
CA GLY A 514 25.64 -14.52 -9.38
C GLY A 514 25.06 -13.11 -9.28
N VAL A 515 25.43 -12.19 -10.18
CA VAL A 515 24.84 -10.83 -10.24
C VAL A 515 23.35 -10.90 -10.57
N GLU A 516 22.95 -11.74 -11.52
CA GLU A 516 21.53 -11.94 -11.87
C GLU A 516 20.74 -12.54 -10.69
N ALA A 517 21.36 -13.48 -9.98
CA ALA A 517 20.81 -14.11 -8.79
C ALA A 517 20.76 -13.19 -7.57
N ALA A 518 21.59 -12.15 -7.48
CA ALA A 518 21.63 -11.24 -6.34
C ALA A 518 20.28 -10.51 -6.13
N SER A 519 19.89 -10.30 -4.86
CA SER A 519 18.71 -9.52 -4.47
C SER A 519 18.96 -8.01 -4.61
N MET A 520 18.90 -7.52 -5.86
CA MET A 520 19.16 -6.12 -6.22
C MET A 520 17.89 -5.36 -6.59
N GLY A 521 17.86 -4.05 -6.30
CA GLY A 521 16.77 -3.14 -6.68
C GLY A 521 16.57 -3.04 -8.20
N THR A 522 15.32 -2.85 -8.64
CA THR A 522 14.96 -2.84 -10.07
C THR A 522 15.68 -1.77 -10.89
N GLY A 523 15.99 -0.62 -10.29
CA GLY A 523 16.77 0.43 -10.94
C GLY A 523 18.19 -0.03 -11.29
N LEU A 524 18.88 -0.65 -10.33
CA LEU A 524 20.25 -1.15 -10.52
C LEU A 524 20.32 -2.37 -11.44
N ARG A 525 19.27 -3.23 -11.46
CA ARG A 525 19.15 -4.28 -12.47
C ARG A 525 19.07 -3.73 -13.89
N ARG A 526 18.42 -2.59 -14.09
CA ARG A 526 18.44 -1.92 -15.41
C ARG A 526 19.83 -1.41 -15.74
N CYS A 527 20.60 -0.93 -14.76
CA CYS A 527 22.01 -0.58 -14.97
C CYS A 527 22.82 -1.79 -15.43
N TRP A 528 22.63 -2.95 -14.78
CA TRP A 528 23.26 -4.20 -15.20
C TRP A 528 22.85 -4.62 -16.62
N ALA A 529 21.55 -4.51 -16.95
CA ALA A 529 21.05 -4.85 -18.27
C ALA A 529 21.68 -3.99 -19.39
N ILE A 530 22.00 -2.71 -19.13
CA ILE A 530 22.72 -1.88 -20.12
C ILE A 530 24.08 -2.49 -20.44
N TYR A 531 24.81 -2.94 -19.43
CA TYR A 531 26.09 -3.61 -19.63
C TYR A 531 25.91 -4.96 -20.37
N ALA A 532 25.03 -5.82 -19.86
CA ALA A 532 24.83 -7.17 -20.40
C ALA A 532 24.24 -7.22 -21.82
N THR A 533 23.58 -6.14 -22.27
CA THR A 533 23.07 -6.04 -23.66
C THR A 533 24.05 -5.34 -24.61
N GLY A 534 25.09 -4.69 -24.09
CA GLY A 534 26.14 -4.03 -24.86
C GLY A 534 27.40 -4.87 -25.10
N THR A 535 27.52 -6.01 -24.40
CA THR A 535 28.50 -7.09 -24.63
C THR A 535 27.85 -8.24 -25.38
#